data_AF-A0A966K732-F1
#
_entry.id   AF-A0A966K732-F1
#
_cell.length_a   1.000
_cell.length_b   1.000
_cell.length_c   1.000
_cell.angle_alpha   90.00
_cell.angle_beta   90.00
_cell.angle_gamma   90.00
#
_symmetry.space_group_name_H-M   'P 1'
#
loop_
_entity.id
_entity.type
_entity.pdbx_description
1 polymer ?
#
loop_
_entity_poly.entity_id
_entity_poly.type
_entity_poly.pdbx_seq_one_letter_code
_entity_poly.pdbx_strand_id
1 'polypeptide(L)'
;MRLNINADAVVVLSNKLEKMRKTSLPAAIKTALNSAAFDVKKNTMPKTAEREFIQRSANFFKANSKVEMASGSDIRMMKATVGFVGKSGNKSDQAVDDLEAQEYGGTIKSRSFIPMDTARGGSHSDRVKPSNRIGSIKNVINSNTVSGRTPQQQFRHAAAKAGKGGYVIGNNSKKTLYKVVDISPGKIKLKPLFSFSKGRSVKVRPTGFMRDASLQSGSRIDQYFIDAATKQIEKL
;
A
#
# COMPACT_ATOMS: atom_id res chain seq x y z
N MET A 1 -12.88 -22.18 16.08
CA MET A 1 -12.49 -23.04 14.93
C MET A 1 -11.56 -24.12 15.47
N ARG A 2 -11.96 -25.39 15.45
CA ARG A 2 -11.08 -26.52 15.80
C ARG A 2 -10.51 -27.06 14.48
N LEU A 3 -9.26 -26.70 14.19
CA LEU A 3 -8.47 -27.38 13.16
C LEU A 3 -7.90 -28.63 13.81
N ASN A 4 -8.36 -29.80 13.37
CA ASN A 4 -7.84 -31.08 13.80
C ASN A 4 -7.24 -31.74 12.56
N ILE A 5 -5.91 -31.70 12.44
CA ILE A 5 -5.00 -32.60 11.73
C ILE A 5 -3.58 -32.14 12.11
N ASN A 6 -2.77 -33.07 12.65
CA ASN A 6 -1.33 -32.97 13.00
C ASN A 6 -0.87 -32.47 14.38
N ALA A 7 -1.73 -32.44 15.41
CA ALA A 7 -1.27 -32.22 16.78
C ALA A 7 -0.26 -33.29 17.24
N ASP A 8 -0.41 -34.54 16.82
CA ASP A 8 0.44 -35.65 17.26
C ASP A 8 1.88 -35.52 16.77
N ALA A 9 2.09 -35.13 15.51
CA ALA A 9 3.43 -34.90 14.97
C ALA A 9 4.13 -33.73 15.68
N VAL A 10 3.40 -32.64 15.95
CA VAL A 10 3.90 -31.49 16.72
C VAL A 10 4.32 -31.92 18.13
N VAL A 11 3.50 -32.73 18.81
CA VAL A 11 3.81 -33.25 20.16
C VAL A 11 5.03 -34.16 20.14
N VAL A 12 5.09 -35.14 19.22
CA VAL A 12 6.22 -36.06 19.09
C VAL A 12 7.52 -35.32 18.81
N LEU A 13 7.51 -34.37 17.87
CA LEU A 13 8.67 -33.57 17.53
C LEU A 13 9.08 -32.64 18.67
N SER A 14 8.13 -32.04 19.38
CA SER A 14 8.41 -31.21 20.56
C SER A 14 9.11 -32.02 21.65
N ASN A 15 8.56 -33.18 22.00
CA ASN A 15 9.15 -34.10 22.98
C ASN A 15 10.56 -34.53 22.57
N LYS A 16 10.79 -34.76 21.27
CA LYS A 16 12.12 -35.12 20.76
C LYS A 16 13.09 -33.95 20.88
N LEU A 17 12.68 -32.73 20.53
CA LEU A 17 13.50 -31.53 20.62
C LEU A 17 13.85 -31.16 22.07
N GLU A 18 12.93 -31.36 23.02
CA GLU A 18 13.17 -31.14 24.45
C GLU A 18 14.24 -32.06 25.02
N LYS A 19 14.32 -33.31 24.53
CA LYS A 19 15.31 -34.30 24.95
C LYS A 19 16.70 -34.09 24.32
N MET A 20 16.83 -33.21 23.32
CA MET A 20 18.11 -32.96 22.63
C MET A 20 18.97 -31.93 23.36
N ARG A 21 18.85 -30.66 22.99
CA ARG A 21 19.54 -29.52 23.62
C ARG A 21 18.47 -28.52 24.01
N LYS A 22 18.66 -27.83 25.14
CA LYS A 22 17.71 -26.81 25.66
C LYS A 22 17.35 -25.74 24.63
N THR A 23 18.21 -25.51 23.63
CA THR A 23 18.01 -24.52 22.56
C THR A 23 17.30 -25.07 21.32
N SER A 24 17.16 -26.39 21.17
CA SER A 24 16.60 -27.01 19.96
C SER A 24 15.13 -26.68 19.76
N LEU A 25 14.30 -26.81 20.80
CA LEU A 25 12.87 -26.45 20.72
C LEU A 25 12.67 -24.94 20.47
N PRO A 26 13.29 -24.02 21.23
CA PRO A 26 13.21 -22.58 20.92
C PRO A 26 13.69 -22.22 19.51
N ALA A 27 14.72 -22.90 18.98
CA ALA A 27 15.20 -22.65 17.62
C ALA A 27 14.20 -23.09 16.54
N ALA A 28 13.54 -24.25 16.72
CA ALA A 28 12.50 -24.72 15.80
C ALA A 28 11.29 -23.76 15.79
N ILE A 29 10.81 -23.35 16.97
CA ILE A 29 9.70 -22.40 17.11
C ILE A 29 10.02 -21.06 16.45
N LYS A 30 11.22 -20.52 16.70
CA LYS A 30 11.70 -19.28 16.07
C LYS A 30 11.68 -19.37 14.55
N THR A 31 12.18 -20.48 14.02
CA THR A 31 12.23 -20.73 12.58
C THR A 31 10.82 -20.82 11.99
N ALA A 32 9.90 -21.50 12.68
CA ALA A 32 8.50 -21.61 12.27
C ALA A 32 7.79 -20.25 12.22
N LEU A 33 7.88 -19.46 13.30
CA LEU A 33 7.29 -18.13 13.38
C LEU A 33 7.84 -17.19 12.30
N ASN A 34 9.16 -17.20 12.09
CA ASN A 34 9.79 -16.42 11.03
C ASN A 34 9.31 -16.87 9.63
N SER A 35 9.17 -18.18 9.42
CA SER A 35 8.72 -18.73 8.14
C SER A 35 7.29 -18.30 7.82
N ALA A 36 6.39 -18.33 8.81
CA ALA A 36 5.04 -17.79 8.68
C ALA A 36 5.05 -16.29 8.35
N ALA A 37 5.80 -15.47 9.09
CA ALA A 37 5.88 -14.04 8.81
C ALA A 37 6.46 -13.71 7.42
N PHE A 38 7.46 -14.48 6.97
CA PHE A 38 8.00 -14.34 5.61
C PHE A 38 7.03 -14.82 4.53
N ASP A 39 6.26 -15.86 4.79
CA ASP A 39 5.21 -16.32 3.89
C ASP A 39 4.09 -15.29 3.73
N VAL A 40 3.70 -14.60 4.81
CA VAL A 40 2.80 -13.43 4.70
C VAL A 40 3.39 -12.40 3.75
N LYS A 41 4.62 -11.94 4.02
CA LYS A 41 5.29 -10.92 3.20
C LYS A 41 5.47 -11.31 1.73
N LYS A 42 5.76 -12.58 1.44
CA LYS A 42 6.15 -13.05 0.11
C LYS A 42 4.97 -13.59 -0.71
N ASN A 43 3.98 -14.17 -0.06
CA ASN A 43 2.96 -15.01 -0.72
C ASN A 43 1.54 -14.57 -0.39
N THR A 44 1.09 -14.67 0.87
CA THR A 44 -0.35 -14.50 1.18
C THR A 44 -0.78 -13.03 1.15
N MET A 45 0.06 -12.07 1.57
CA MET A 45 -0.25 -10.64 1.46
C MET A 45 -0.31 -10.16 0.01
N PRO A 46 0.68 -10.45 -0.88
CA PRO A 46 0.54 -10.07 -2.29
C PRO A 46 -0.72 -10.65 -2.93
N LYS A 47 -1.03 -11.92 -2.67
CA LYS A 47 -2.23 -12.59 -3.22
C LYS A 47 -3.54 -11.95 -2.75
N THR A 48 -3.68 -11.64 -1.46
CA THR A 48 -4.87 -10.95 -0.94
C THR A 48 -4.95 -9.52 -1.46
N ALA A 49 -3.82 -8.80 -1.48
CA ALA A 49 -3.76 -7.44 -2.01
C ALA A 49 -4.13 -7.36 -3.51
N GLU A 50 -3.84 -8.37 -4.32
CA GLU A 50 -4.27 -8.46 -5.72
C GLU A 50 -5.79 -8.52 -5.90
N ARG A 51 -6.51 -9.10 -4.93
CA ARG A 51 -7.98 -9.14 -4.96
C ARG A 51 -8.60 -7.82 -4.52
N GLU A 52 -8.05 -7.22 -3.48
CA GLU A 52 -8.64 -6.03 -2.84
C GLU A 52 -8.22 -4.71 -3.52
N PHE A 53 -7.06 -4.69 -4.20
CA PHE A 53 -6.50 -3.47 -4.76
C PHE A 53 -6.16 -3.59 -6.24
N ILE A 54 -6.36 -2.48 -6.95
CA ILE A 54 -5.79 -2.30 -8.29
C ILE A 54 -4.27 -2.17 -8.16
N GLN A 55 -3.57 -3.22 -8.59
CA GLN A 55 -2.11 -3.29 -8.58
C GLN A 55 -1.51 -2.40 -9.66
N ARG A 56 -0.97 -1.25 -9.25
CA ARG A 56 -0.28 -0.31 -10.16
C ARG A 56 1.23 -0.52 -10.19
N SER A 57 1.77 -1.38 -9.32
CA SER A 57 3.18 -1.74 -9.27
C SER A 57 3.33 -3.10 -8.60
N ALA A 58 3.91 -4.06 -9.31
CA ALA A 58 3.97 -5.47 -8.90
C ALA A 58 4.57 -5.69 -7.49
N ASN A 59 5.57 -4.90 -7.10
CA ASN A 59 6.30 -5.10 -5.85
C ASN A 59 5.93 -4.14 -4.72
N PHE A 60 4.85 -3.33 -4.86
CA PHE A 60 4.55 -2.28 -3.89
C PHE A 60 4.39 -2.80 -2.46
N PHE A 61 3.51 -3.79 -2.24
CA PHE A 61 3.22 -4.30 -0.90
C PHE A 61 4.44 -5.01 -0.28
N LYS A 62 5.17 -5.79 -1.08
CA LYS A 62 6.40 -6.46 -0.63
C LYS A 62 7.53 -5.47 -0.32
N ALA A 63 7.65 -4.38 -1.08
CA ALA A 63 8.70 -3.38 -0.87
C ALA A 63 8.45 -2.49 0.36
N ASN A 64 7.19 -2.25 0.73
CA ASN A 64 6.82 -1.39 1.86
C ASN A 64 6.49 -2.16 3.15
N SER A 65 6.56 -3.48 3.12
CA SER A 65 6.42 -4.32 4.33
C SER A 65 7.78 -4.68 4.93
N LYS A 66 7.80 -5.07 6.20
CA LYS A 66 8.96 -5.62 6.90
C LYS A 66 8.53 -6.76 7.81
N VAL A 67 9.43 -7.71 8.00
CA VAL A 67 9.30 -8.76 9.01
C VAL A 67 10.24 -8.41 10.16
N GLU A 68 9.71 -8.33 11.37
CA GLU A 68 10.52 -8.36 12.59
C GLU A 68 10.55 -9.80 13.08
N MET A 69 11.74 -10.39 12.97
CA MET A 69 11.93 -11.79 13.28
C MET A 69 11.81 -12.07 14.77
N ALA A 70 11.28 -13.24 15.10
CA ALA A 70 11.33 -13.79 16.44
C ALA A 70 12.77 -13.88 16.96
N SER A 71 12.96 -13.49 18.21
CA SER A 71 14.25 -13.49 18.92
C SER A 71 14.09 -14.06 20.34
N GLY A 72 15.20 -14.27 21.04
CA GLY A 72 15.20 -14.84 22.39
C GLY A 72 15.04 -16.38 22.43
N SER A 73 14.86 -16.89 23.65
CA SER A 73 14.67 -18.32 23.97
C SER A 73 13.41 -18.60 24.80
N ASP A 74 12.74 -17.57 25.32
CA ASP A 74 11.45 -17.72 26.00
C ASP A 74 10.35 -17.96 24.97
N ILE A 75 9.88 -19.21 24.92
CA ILE A 75 8.84 -19.68 23.99
C ILE A 75 7.52 -18.92 24.21
N ARG A 76 7.19 -18.56 25.46
CA ARG A 76 5.90 -17.92 25.79
C ARG A 76 5.80 -16.49 25.27
N MET A 77 6.94 -15.80 25.18
CA MET A 77 7.02 -14.43 24.68
C MET A 77 7.43 -14.35 23.20
N MET A 78 7.76 -15.49 22.58
CA MET A 78 8.30 -15.53 21.23
C MET A 78 7.24 -15.16 20.20
N LYS A 79 7.52 -14.13 19.40
CA LYS A 79 6.65 -13.68 18.30
C LYS A 79 7.47 -13.17 17.13
N ALA A 80 6.97 -13.38 15.92
CA ALA A 80 7.43 -12.68 14.72
C ALA A 80 6.29 -11.78 14.24
N THR A 81 6.61 -10.58 13.80
CA THR A 81 5.62 -9.61 13.30
C THR A 81 5.90 -9.28 11.84
N VAL A 82 4.84 -8.97 11.10
CA VAL A 82 4.91 -8.51 9.72
C VAL A 82 3.95 -7.35 9.55
N GLY A 83 4.39 -6.29 8.90
CA GLY A 83 3.59 -5.09 8.74
C GLY A 83 4.21 -4.11 7.76
N PHE A 84 3.47 -3.04 7.47
CA PHE A 84 3.99 -1.93 6.68
C PHE A 84 4.81 -1.02 7.56
N VAL A 85 5.98 -0.63 7.08
CA VAL A 85 6.87 0.30 7.78
C VAL A 85 7.11 1.49 6.86
N GLY A 86 6.97 2.70 7.40
CA GLY A 86 7.32 3.90 6.66
C GLY A 86 8.81 3.91 6.33
N LYS A 87 9.20 4.69 5.31
CA LYS A 87 10.63 4.90 5.02
C LYS A 87 11.33 5.50 6.23
N SER A 88 12.44 4.87 6.62
CA SER A 88 13.24 5.22 7.80
C SER A 88 13.50 6.72 7.88
N GLY A 89 13.11 7.35 9.00
CA GLY A 89 13.36 8.78 9.30
C GLY A 89 12.13 9.70 9.23
N ASN A 90 11.03 9.31 8.58
CA ASN A 90 9.80 10.12 8.54
C ASN A 90 8.72 9.53 9.45
N LYS A 91 8.24 10.33 10.41
CA LYS A 91 7.20 9.94 11.38
C LYS A 91 5.82 9.67 10.76
N SER A 92 5.59 10.04 9.49
CA SER A 92 4.36 9.71 8.76
C SER A 92 4.68 9.40 7.30
N ASP A 93 4.52 8.14 6.90
CA ASP A 93 4.44 7.77 5.49
C ASP A 93 2.96 7.67 5.14
N GLN A 94 2.44 8.66 4.41
CA GLN A 94 1.03 8.71 4.04
C GLN A 94 0.56 7.41 3.36
N ALA A 95 1.45 6.70 2.65
CA ALA A 95 1.09 5.42 2.07
C ALA A 95 0.78 4.35 3.12
N VAL A 96 1.48 4.35 4.25
CA VAL A 96 1.24 3.42 5.36
C VAL A 96 -0.02 3.80 6.12
N ASP A 97 -0.22 5.09 6.42
CA ASP A 97 -1.44 5.58 7.08
C ASP A 97 -2.70 5.29 6.22
N ASP A 98 -2.60 5.50 4.90
CA ASP A 98 -3.66 5.17 3.95
C ASP A 98 -3.94 3.65 3.92
N LEU A 99 -2.91 2.81 4.04
CA LEU A 99 -3.05 1.35 4.08
C LEU A 99 -3.69 0.86 5.39
N GLU A 100 -3.35 1.47 6.52
CA GLU A 100 -3.98 1.17 7.81
C GLU A 100 -5.48 1.50 7.79
N ALA A 101 -5.84 2.68 7.26
CA ALA A 101 -7.23 3.05 7.06
C ALA A 101 -7.95 2.11 6.08
N GLN A 102 -7.26 1.50 5.12
CA GLN A 102 -7.85 0.52 4.21
C GLN A 102 -8.00 -0.85 4.85
N GLU A 103 -7.12 -1.25 5.76
CA GLU A 103 -7.23 -2.50 6.51
C GLU A 103 -8.49 -2.50 7.40
N TYR A 104 -8.64 -1.47 8.23
CA TYR A 104 -9.70 -1.39 9.24
C TYR A 104 -10.93 -0.56 8.81
N GLY A 105 -10.85 0.10 7.66
CA GLY A 105 -11.81 1.11 7.26
C GLY A 105 -11.55 2.44 7.95
N GLY A 106 -12.16 3.50 7.43
CA GLY A 106 -11.99 4.83 7.99
C GLY A 106 -12.04 5.93 6.95
N THR A 107 -11.29 7.00 7.20
CA THR A 107 -11.27 8.18 6.33
C THR A 107 -9.85 8.57 6.00
N ILE A 108 -9.51 8.51 4.72
CA ILE A 108 -8.24 9.01 4.20
C ILE A 108 -8.35 10.51 3.98
N LYS A 109 -7.55 11.29 4.73
CA LYS A 109 -7.50 12.75 4.63
C LYS A 109 -6.57 13.21 3.51
N SER A 110 -6.57 14.52 3.23
CA SER A 110 -5.61 15.17 2.31
C SER A 110 -5.64 14.65 0.86
N ARG A 111 -6.78 14.11 0.39
CA ARG A 111 -6.97 13.60 -0.99
C ARG A 111 -7.49 14.69 -1.93
N SER A 112 -6.93 15.90 -1.82
CA SER A 112 -7.39 17.05 -2.58
C SER A 112 -7.29 16.85 -4.09
N PHE A 113 -6.34 16.02 -4.54
CA PHE A 113 -6.16 15.65 -5.95
C PHE A 113 -6.36 14.15 -6.12
N ILE A 114 -7.34 13.75 -6.95
CA ILE A 114 -7.54 12.35 -7.35
C ILE A 114 -7.19 12.22 -8.83
N PRO A 115 -6.15 11.44 -9.18
CA PRO A 115 -5.68 11.30 -10.56
C PRO A 115 -6.71 10.60 -11.46
N MET A 116 -6.98 11.23 -12.60
CA MET A 116 -7.77 10.68 -13.71
C MET A 116 -6.89 9.84 -14.63
N ASP A 117 -7.49 9.04 -15.51
CA ASP A 117 -6.77 8.10 -16.37
C ASP A 117 -5.82 8.82 -17.34
N THR A 118 -6.19 10.03 -17.75
CA THR A 118 -5.37 10.94 -18.55
C THR A 118 -4.07 11.37 -17.85
N ALA A 119 -4.02 11.43 -16.51
CA ALA A 119 -2.77 11.68 -15.78
C ALA A 119 -1.86 10.44 -15.73
N ARG A 120 -2.39 9.26 -16.01
CA ARG A 120 -1.72 7.97 -15.96
C ARG A 120 -1.18 7.56 -17.33
N GLY A 121 -0.70 6.31 -17.42
CA GLY A 121 -0.26 5.64 -18.65
C GLY A 121 -1.27 5.72 -19.79
N GLY A 122 -2.55 5.67 -19.45
CA GLY A 122 -3.69 5.67 -20.37
C GLY A 122 -4.89 4.94 -19.77
N SER A 123 -4.66 4.12 -18.73
CA SER A 123 -5.68 3.37 -17.99
C SER A 123 -5.70 3.72 -16.49
N HIS A 124 -6.82 3.41 -15.83
CA HIS A 124 -7.00 3.53 -14.39
C HIS A 124 -6.05 2.63 -13.56
N SER A 125 -5.64 1.49 -14.14
CA SER A 125 -4.66 0.56 -13.56
C SER A 125 -3.22 1.06 -13.65
N ASP A 126 -2.95 2.05 -14.50
CA ASP A 126 -1.60 2.57 -14.67
C ASP A 126 -1.20 3.50 -13.51
N ARG A 127 0.11 3.61 -13.33
CA ARG A 127 0.71 4.65 -12.48
C ARG A 127 0.51 6.03 -13.10
N VAL A 128 0.43 7.03 -12.25
CA VAL A 128 0.52 8.44 -12.68
C VAL A 128 1.88 8.64 -13.36
N LYS A 129 1.87 9.21 -14.57
CA LYS A 129 3.10 9.50 -15.32
C LYS A 129 4.02 10.39 -14.48
N PRO A 130 5.35 10.17 -14.47
CA PRO A 130 6.27 10.95 -13.63
C PRO A 130 6.11 12.48 -13.78
N SER A 131 5.88 12.95 -15.01
CA SER A 131 5.63 14.35 -15.34
C SER A 131 4.30 14.90 -14.84
N ASN A 132 3.34 14.04 -14.50
CA ASN A 132 2.02 14.40 -13.99
C ASN A 132 1.88 14.19 -12.48
N ARG A 133 2.92 13.73 -11.77
CA ARG A 133 2.85 13.60 -10.31
C ARG A 133 2.70 14.99 -9.68
N ILE A 134 1.89 15.11 -8.63
CA ILE A 134 1.60 16.41 -8.00
C ILE A 134 2.87 17.15 -7.59
N GLY A 135 3.88 16.47 -7.04
CA GLY A 135 5.17 17.10 -6.70
C GLY A 135 5.99 17.62 -7.90
N SER A 136 5.70 17.14 -9.11
CA SER A 136 6.33 17.62 -10.35
C SER A 136 5.60 18.81 -10.97
N ILE A 137 4.34 19.06 -10.56
CA ILE A 137 3.50 20.12 -11.11
C ILE A 137 3.78 21.41 -10.34
N LYS A 138 4.22 22.45 -11.05
CA LYS A 138 4.54 23.77 -10.50
C LYS A 138 3.67 24.84 -11.14
N ASN A 139 3.56 25.99 -10.49
CA ASN A 139 2.93 27.21 -11.02
C ASN A 139 1.49 27.00 -11.51
N VAL A 140 0.68 26.32 -10.68
CA VAL A 140 -0.73 26.10 -10.98
C VAL A 140 -1.50 27.41 -10.81
N ILE A 141 -2.18 27.87 -11.87
CA ILE A 141 -3.02 29.06 -11.81
C ILE A 141 -4.44 28.65 -11.44
N ASN A 142 -4.99 29.25 -10.39
CA ASN A 142 -6.39 29.08 -10.03
C ASN A 142 -7.25 30.06 -10.85
N SER A 143 -8.19 29.55 -11.65
CA SER A 143 -9.07 30.39 -12.48
C SER A 143 -9.82 31.44 -11.67
N ASN A 144 -10.21 31.12 -10.43
CA ASN A 144 -10.99 32.02 -9.59
C ASN A 144 -10.21 33.25 -9.10
N THR A 145 -8.88 33.25 -9.29
CA THR A 145 -8.00 34.36 -8.92
C THR A 145 -7.69 35.29 -10.09
N VAL A 146 -8.16 34.93 -11.29
CA VAL A 146 -7.91 35.70 -12.52
C VAL A 146 -9.15 36.53 -12.84
N SER A 147 -8.95 37.75 -13.31
CA SER A 147 -10.04 38.65 -13.69
C SER A 147 -10.79 38.11 -14.92
N GLY A 148 -12.11 38.31 -14.94
CA GLY A 148 -12.98 37.91 -16.04
C GLY A 148 -14.44 38.07 -15.65
N ARG A 149 -15.30 38.43 -16.61
CA ARG A 149 -16.73 38.69 -16.37
C ARG A 149 -17.51 37.41 -16.11
N THR A 150 -17.09 36.29 -16.70
CA THR A 150 -17.71 34.98 -16.53
C THR A 150 -16.67 33.94 -16.07
N PRO A 151 -17.06 32.86 -15.36
CA PRO A 151 -16.13 31.79 -14.97
C PRO A 151 -15.39 31.16 -16.15
N GLN A 152 -16.06 31.06 -17.32
CA GLN A 152 -15.44 30.56 -18.54
C GLN A 152 -14.37 31.53 -19.06
N GLN A 153 -14.61 32.84 -18.98
CA GLN A 153 -13.62 33.85 -19.35
C GLN A 153 -12.43 33.83 -18.37
N GLN A 154 -12.69 33.76 -17.07
CA GLN A 154 -11.64 33.63 -16.04
C GLN A 154 -10.77 32.40 -16.29
N PHE A 155 -11.39 31.27 -16.65
CA PHE A 155 -10.66 30.05 -16.99
C PHE A 155 -9.79 30.22 -18.25
N ARG A 156 -10.31 30.84 -19.31
CA ARG A 156 -9.53 31.12 -20.53
C ARG A 156 -8.36 32.05 -20.25
N HIS A 157 -8.57 33.11 -19.48
CA HIS A 157 -7.50 34.02 -19.06
C HIS A 157 -6.45 33.30 -18.20
N ALA A 158 -6.87 32.43 -17.29
CA ALA A 158 -5.96 31.62 -16.48
C ALA A 158 -5.13 30.65 -17.34
N ALA A 159 -5.74 30.02 -18.34
CA ALA A 159 -5.05 29.16 -19.29
C ALA A 159 -4.07 29.93 -20.19
N ALA A 160 -4.46 31.12 -20.65
CA ALA A 160 -3.57 32.01 -21.38
C ALA A 160 -2.37 32.44 -20.54
N LYS A 161 -2.61 32.83 -19.27
CA LYS A 161 -1.56 33.22 -18.31
C LYS A 161 -0.64 32.06 -17.95
N ALA A 162 -1.17 30.83 -17.87
CA ALA A 162 -0.39 29.64 -17.60
C ALA A 162 0.52 29.25 -18.78
N GLY A 163 0.10 29.57 -20.01
CA GLY A 163 0.83 29.28 -21.23
C GLY A 163 0.83 27.78 -21.59
N LYS A 164 1.38 27.47 -22.77
CA LYS A 164 1.55 26.08 -23.23
C LYS A 164 2.45 25.31 -22.26
N GLY A 165 2.00 24.12 -21.84
CA GLY A 165 2.70 23.31 -20.84
C GLY A 165 2.35 23.66 -19.38
N GLY A 166 1.72 24.81 -19.15
CA GLY A 166 1.28 25.26 -17.82
C GLY A 166 0.06 24.50 -17.30
N TYR A 167 -0.32 24.83 -16.06
CA TYR A 167 -1.37 24.13 -15.33
C TYR A 167 -2.41 25.09 -14.77
N VAL A 168 -3.68 24.70 -14.86
CA VAL A 168 -4.81 25.50 -14.39
C VAL A 168 -5.77 24.65 -13.59
N ILE A 169 -6.20 25.15 -12.43
CA ILE A 169 -7.35 24.60 -11.70
C ILE A 169 -8.53 25.52 -11.94
N GLY A 170 -9.66 24.97 -12.36
CA GLY A 170 -10.83 25.80 -12.60
C GLY A 170 -12.05 25.10 -13.15
N ASN A 171 -13.15 25.85 -13.23
CA ASN A 171 -14.50 25.32 -13.39
C ASN A 171 -15.04 25.54 -14.80
N ASN A 172 -14.70 24.64 -15.73
CA ASN A 172 -15.42 24.54 -17.00
C ASN A 172 -16.36 23.30 -17.04
N SER A 173 -16.52 22.60 -15.92
CA SER A 173 -17.49 21.51 -15.69
C SER A 173 -17.32 20.81 -14.34
N LYS A 174 -16.09 20.72 -13.82
CA LYS A 174 -15.75 20.19 -12.47
C LYS A 174 -14.50 20.90 -11.96
N LYS A 175 -14.33 21.04 -10.64
CA LYS A 175 -13.06 21.45 -10.01
C LYS A 175 -11.97 20.46 -10.45
N THR A 176 -11.22 20.79 -11.49
CA THR A 176 -10.29 19.88 -12.16
C THR A 176 -8.97 20.60 -12.41
N LEU A 177 -7.86 19.90 -12.20
CA LEU A 177 -6.53 20.34 -12.61
C LEU A 177 -6.31 19.92 -14.07
N TYR A 178 -6.11 20.90 -14.95
CA TYR A 178 -5.80 20.70 -16.36
C TYR A 178 -4.35 21.06 -16.64
N LYS A 179 -3.75 20.35 -17.60
CA LYS A 179 -2.56 20.79 -18.31
C LYS A 179 -2.97 21.49 -19.60
N VAL A 180 -2.41 22.65 -19.87
CA VAL A 180 -2.56 23.34 -21.14
C VAL A 180 -1.64 22.66 -22.15
N VAL A 181 -2.23 21.95 -23.10
CA VAL A 181 -1.48 21.22 -24.14
C VAL A 181 -1.10 22.16 -25.27
N ASP A 182 -2.04 23.04 -25.64
CA ASP A 182 -1.85 23.97 -26.74
C ASP A 182 -2.77 25.19 -26.60
N ILE A 183 -2.32 26.32 -27.13
CA ILE A 183 -3.09 27.57 -27.20
C ILE A 183 -2.98 28.08 -28.63
N SER A 184 -4.13 28.26 -29.27
CA SER A 184 -4.27 28.85 -30.60
C SER A 184 -5.33 29.96 -30.53
N PRO A 185 -5.39 30.88 -31.52
CA PRO A 185 -6.44 31.89 -31.58
C PRO A 185 -7.83 31.24 -31.45
N GLY A 186 -8.59 31.61 -30.42
CA GLY A 186 -9.93 31.09 -30.14
C GLY A 186 -10.01 29.65 -29.60
N LYS A 187 -8.91 28.88 -29.51
CA LYS A 187 -8.92 27.47 -29.11
C LYS A 187 -7.85 27.14 -28.07
N ILE A 188 -8.26 26.52 -26.96
CA ILE A 188 -7.35 26.04 -25.91
C ILE A 188 -7.51 24.54 -25.80
N LYS A 189 -6.43 23.78 -26.08
CA LYS A 189 -6.41 22.33 -25.91
C LYS A 189 -5.97 22.00 -24.49
N LEU A 190 -6.84 21.34 -23.76
CA LEU A 190 -6.63 20.99 -22.36
C LEU A 190 -6.54 19.48 -22.20
N LYS A 191 -5.73 19.05 -21.24
CA LYS A 191 -5.72 17.67 -20.78
C LYS A 191 -6.10 17.63 -19.30
N PRO A 192 -7.27 17.08 -18.93
CA PRO A 192 -7.60 16.92 -17.52
C PRO A 192 -6.59 15.97 -16.89
N LEU A 193 -6.14 16.23 -15.67
CA LEU A 193 -5.19 15.36 -14.97
C LEU A 193 -5.75 14.86 -13.63
N PHE A 194 -6.35 15.75 -12.84
CA PHE A 194 -6.87 15.38 -11.52
C PHE A 194 -8.25 16.00 -11.31
N SER A 195 -9.15 15.25 -10.67
CA SER A 195 -10.27 15.90 -9.99
C SER A 195 -9.75 16.54 -8.70
N PHE A 196 -10.17 17.77 -8.46
CA PHE A 196 -9.72 18.61 -7.36
C PHE A 196 -10.86 18.94 -6.40
N SER A 197 -10.60 18.85 -5.10
CA SER A 197 -11.43 19.51 -4.10
C SER A 197 -10.58 19.78 -2.88
N LYS A 198 -10.46 21.06 -2.51
CA LYS A 198 -9.68 21.48 -1.33
C LYS A 198 -10.16 20.73 -0.10
N GLY A 199 -9.22 20.13 0.65
CA GLY A 199 -9.51 19.42 1.90
C GLY A 199 -10.29 18.12 1.73
N ARG A 200 -10.38 17.57 0.50
CA ARG A 200 -11.12 16.33 0.26
C ARG A 200 -10.61 15.20 1.15
N SER A 201 -11.54 14.56 1.83
CA SER A 201 -11.37 13.27 2.49
C SER A 201 -12.14 12.20 1.72
N VAL A 202 -11.71 10.95 1.86
CA VAL A 202 -12.35 9.80 1.21
C VAL A 202 -12.62 8.74 2.26
N LYS A 203 -13.89 8.36 2.43
CA LYS A 203 -14.26 7.22 3.27
C LYS A 203 -13.89 5.93 2.54
N VAL A 204 -13.22 5.03 3.25
CA VAL A 204 -12.82 3.72 2.75
C VAL A 204 -13.47 2.62 3.59
N ARG A 205 -13.81 1.53 2.91
CA ARG A 205 -14.31 0.31 3.57
C ARG A 205 -13.10 -0.53 4.01
N PRO A 206 -13.22 -1.28 5.12
CA PRO A 206 -12.19 -2.25 5.49
C PRO A 206 -12.02 -3.29 4.40
N THR A 207 -10.78 -3.60 4.05
CA THR A 207 -10.42 -4.71 3.16
C THR A 207 -10.00 -5.95 3.95
N GLY A 208 -9.45 -5.78 5.16
CA GLY A 208 -8.95 -6.90 5.96
C GLY A 208 -7.84 -7.72 5.30
N PHE A 209 -7.18 -7.18 4.28
CA PHE A 209 -6.26 -7.95 3.44
C PHE A 209 -5.06 -8.50 4.22
N MET A 210 -4.53 -7.74 5.19
CA MET A 210 -3.42 -8.20 6.03
C MET A 210 -3.89 -9.22 7.05
N ARG A 211 -5.08 -9.02 7.64
CA ARG A 211 -5.69 -10.00 8.53
C ARG A 211 -5.90 -11.34 7.81
N ASP A 212 -6.50 -11.33 6.63
CA ASP A 212 -6.74 -12.51 5.81
C ASP A 212 -5.43 -13.21 5.44
N ALA A 213 -4.43 -12.44 5.01
CA ALA A 213 -3.11 -12.97 4.68
C ALA A 213 -2.44 -13.66 5.89
N SER A 214 -2.58 -13.05 7.08
CA SER A 214 -2.03 -13.56 8.33
C SER A 214 -2.74 -14.83 8.78
N LEU A 215 -4.07 -14.89 8.66
CA LEU A 215 -4.85 -16.10 8.97
C LEU A 215 -4.52 -17.25 8.01
N GLN A 216 -4.36 -16.96 6.72
CA GLN A 216 -3.99 -17.96 5.72
C GLN A 216 -2.58 -18.52 5.93
N SER A 217 -1.63 -17.70 6.36
CA SER A 217 -0.29 -18.18 6.71
C SER A 217 -0.30 -18.91 8.05
N GLY A 218 -0.99 -18.34 9.05
CA GLY A 218 -1.10 -18.90 10.40
C GLY A 218 -1.77 -20.26 10.46
N SER A 219 -2.70 -20.58 9.55
CA SER A 219 -3.31 -21.92 9.46
C SER A 219 -2.30 -23.02 9.07
N ARG A 220 -1.10 -22.65 8.63
CA ARG A 220 0.00 -23.57 8.28
C ARG A 220 1.12 -23.58 9.32
N ILE A 221 0.90 -23.00 10.50
CA ILE A 221 1.94 -22.87 11.53
C ILE A 221 2.51 -24.23 11.97
N ASP A 222 1.66 -25.25 12.07
CA ASP A 222 2.08 -26.60 12.43
C ASP A 222 3.02 -27.19 11.38
N GLN A 223 2.75 -26.97 10.09
CA GLN A 223 3.64 -27.41 9.02
C GLN A 223 4.99 -26.69 9.09
N TYR A 224 5.00 -25.37 9.30
CA TYR A 224 6.25 -24.62 9.46
C TYR A 224 7.05 -25.11 10.66
N PHE A 225 6.37 -25.50 11.75
CA PHE A 225 7.02 -26.11 12.91
C PHE A 225 7.58 -27.49 12.61
N ILE A 226 6.81 -28.37 11.96
CA ILE A 226 7.26 -29.70 11.56
C ILE A 226 8.51 -29.60 10.70
N ASP A 227 8.50 -28.75 9.66
CA ASP A 227 9.63 -28.55 8.76
C ASP A 227 10.87 -28.03 9.51
N ALA A 228 10.67 -27.09 10.44
CA ALA A 228 11.75 -26.54 11.25
C ALA A 228 12.32 -27.55 12.25
N ALA A 229 11.46 -28.32 12.90
CA ALA A 229 11.80 -29.34 13.88
C ALA A 229 12.59 -30.47 13.22
N THR A 230 12.14 -30.98 12.07
CA THR A 230 12.84 -32.01 11.29
C THR A 230 14.23 -31.54 10.91
N LYS A 231 14.38 -30.33 10.36
CA LYS A 231 15.70 -29.74 10.06
C LYS A 231 16.60 -29.60 11.28
N GLN A 232 16.02 -29.31 12.45
CA GLN A 232 16.79 -29.18 13.68
C GLN A 232 17.25 -30.53 14.23
N ILE A 233 16.47 -31.59 14.00
CA ILE A 233 16.81 -32.98 14.33
C ILE A 233 17.90 -33.51 13.39
N GLU A 234 17.81 -33.23 12.09
CA GLU A 234 18.75 -33.69 11.05
C GLU A 234 20.13 -32.99 11.09
N LYS A 235 20.27 -31.90 11.83
CA LYS A 235 21.56 -31.18 12.00
C LYS A 235 22.53 -31.86 12.99
N LEU A 236 22.09 -32.93 13.64
CA LEU A 236 22.93 -33.78 14.49
C LEU A 236 23.52 -34.92 13.64
#